data_AF-A0A378TQ03-F1
#
_entry.id   AF-A0A378TQ03-F1
#
_cell.length_a   1.000
_cell.length_b   1.000
_cell.length_c   1.000
_cell.angle_alpha   90.00
_cell.angle_beta   90.00
_cell.angle_gamma   90.00
#
_symmetry.space_group_name_H-M   'P 1'
#
loop_
_entity.id
_entity.type
_entity.pdbx_description
1 polymer ?
#
loop_
_entity_poly.entity_id
_entity_poly.type
_entity_poly.pdbx_seq_one_letter_code
_entity_poly.pdbx_strand_id
1 'polypeptide(L)'
;MVQEATETDGSVVTRVISAADPSDTSAVTLGARLMTEVVAAARDLAAPGDTVLLAPAGASFDQFSGYADRGDAFAAAVRAVAG
;
A
#
# COMPACT_ATOMS: atom_id res chain seq x y z
N MET A 1 1.72 8.15 35.59
CA MET A 1 2.98 8.55 34.95
C MET A 1 2.92 8.00 33.53
N VAL A 2 2.44 8.81 32.59
CA VAL A 2 2.47 8.48 31.16
C VAL A 2 3.84 8.88 30.65
N GLN A 3 4.64 7.90 30.21
CA GLN A 3 5.88 8.17 29.50
C GLN A 3 5.52 8.40 28.04
N GLU A 4 5.53 9.67 27.63
CA GLU A 4 5.62 10.07 26.22
C GLU A 4 7.02 9.69 25.76
N ALA A 5 7.14 8.62 24.97
CA ALA A 5 8.39 8.29 24.30
C ALA A 5 8.47 9.15 23.02
N THR A 6 9.40 10.10 22.99
CA THR A 6 9.77 10.82 21.77
C THR A 6 10.26 9.80 20.75
N GLU A 7 9.50 9.67 19.66
CA GLU A 7 9.78 8.76 18.56
C GLU A 7 11.13 9.09 17.93
N THR A 8 11.88 8.03 17.65
CA THR A 8 13.29 8.05 17.27
C THR A 8 13.47 8.71 15.90
N ASP A 9 14.52 9.51 15.77
CA ASP A 9 15.06 10.12 14.54
C ASP A 9 15.00 9.15 13.34
N GLY A 10 13.88 9.21 12.61
CA GLY A 10 13.62 8.35 11.46
C GLY A 10 13.85 9.16 10.19
N SER A 11 14.96 8.88 9.48
CA SER A 11 15.15 9.34 8.11
C SER A 11 13.87 9.08 7.31
N VAL A 12 13.17 10.14 6.91
CA VAL A 12 11.95 10.02 6.10
C VAL A 12 12.36 9.53 4.71
N VAL A 13 12.25 8.23 4.47
CA VAL A 13 12.55 7.64 3.16
C VAL A 13 11.31 7.75 2.28
N THR A 14 11.34 8.65 1.29
CA THR A 14 10.35 8.64 0.21
C THR A 14 10.87 7.79 -0.93
N ARG A 15 10.34 6.57 -1.09
CA ARG A 15 10.64 5.71 -2.23
C ARG A 15 9.48 5.77 -3.22
N VAL A 16 9.76 6.29 -4.41
CA VAL A 16 8.79 6.28 -5.53
C VAL A 16 8.90 4.94 -6.24
N ILE A 17 7.77 4.24 -6.36
CA ILE A 17 7.65 3.01 -7.14
C ILE A 17 6.72 3.28 -8.32
N SER A 18 7.13 2.84 -9.51
CA SER A 18 6.25 2.72 -10.67
C SER A 18 5.56 1.37 -10.58
N ALA A 19 4.25 1.36 -10.40
CA ALA A 19 3.46 0.14 -10.27
C ALA A 19 2.50 -0.02 -11.46
N ALA A 20 2.24 -1.27 -11.83
CA ALA A 20 1.39 -1.76 -12.91
C ALA A 20 1.86 -1.35 -14.32
N ASP A 21 2.03 -2.36 -15.19
CA ASP A 21 2.20 -2.13 -16.63
C ASP A 21 0.85 -1.72 -17.26
N PRO A 22 0.73 -0.52 -17.86
CA PRO A 22 -0.50 -0.09 -18.50
C PRO A 22 -0.88 -0.93 -19.74
N SER A 23 0.05 -1.74 -20.27
CA SER A 23 -0.20 -2.67 -21.37
C SER A 23 -0.69 -4.05 -20.93
N ASP A 24 -0.77 -4.31 -19.61
CA ASP A 24 -1.33 -5.56 -19.08
C ASP A 24 -2.85 -5.63 -19.30
N THR A 25 -3.25 -6.55 -20.18
CA THR A 25 -4.64 -6.80 -20.58
C THR A 25 -5.30 -7.96 -19.82
N SER A 26 -4.68 -8.45 -18.75
CA SER A 26 -5.26 -9.50 -17.90
C SER A 26 -6.64 -9.10 -17.36
N ALA A 27 -7.48 -10.10 -17.09
CA ALA A 27 -8.85 -9.92 -16.58
C ALA A 27 -8.91 -9.33 -15.15
N VAL A 28 -7.76 -9.16 -14.49
CA VAL A 28 -7.65 -8.54 -13.17
C VAL A 28 -7.76 -7.02 -13.33
N THR A 29 -8.49 -6.36 -12.43
CA THR A 29 -8.65 -4.90 -12.50
C THR A 29 -7.32 -4.18 -12.27
N LEU A 30 -7.13 -3.03 -12.92
CA LEU A 30 -5.92 -2.21 -12.75
C LEU A 30 -5.64 -1.91 -11.27
N GLY A 31 -6.67 -1.53 -10.50
CA GLY A 31 -6.54 -1.25 -9.07
C GLY A 31 -6.07 -2.45 -8.24
N ALA A 32 -6.52 -3.67 -8.56
CA ALA A 32 -6.07 -4.87 -7.87
C ALA A 32 -4.59 -5.21 -8.19
N ARG A 33 -4.18 -5.05 -9.44
CA ARG A 33 -2.76 -5.21 -9.84
C ARG A 33 -1.88 -4.19 -9.14
N LEU A 34 -2.29 -2.92 -9.16
CA LEU A 34 -1.58 -1.83 -8.50
C LEU A 34 -1.42 -2.10 -6.99
N MET A 35 -2.49 -2.51 -6.29
CA MET A 35 -2.40 -2.82 -4.86
C MET A 35 -1.52 -4.03 -4.55
N THR A 36 -1.46 -5.01 -5.45
CA THR A 36 -0.54 -6.15 -5.30
C THR A 36 0.91 -5.69 -5.30
N GLU A 37 1.29 -4.84 -6.25
CA GLU A 37 2.66 -4.32 -6.36
C GLU A 37 3.00 -3.35 -5.21
N VAL A 38 2.08 -2.48 -4.83
CA VAL A 38 2.25 -1.56 -3.69
C VAL A 38 2.50 -2.32 -2.40
N VAL A 39 1.71 -3.37 -2.12
CA VAL A 39 1.88 -4.18 -0.91
C VAL A 39 3.16 -4.99 -0.95
N ALA A 40 3.56 -5.53 -2.11
CA ALA A 40 4.83 -6.23 -2.25
C ALA A 40 6.01 -5.30 -1.95
N ALA A 41 6.02 -4.09 -2.51
CA ALA A 41 7.04 -3.10 -2.23
C ALA A 41 7.07 -2.66 -0.76
N ALA A 42 5.89 -2.49 -0.14
CA ALA A 42 5.79 -2.15 1.28
C ALA A 42 6.36 -3.26 2.18
N ARG A 43 6.07 -4.53 1.86
CA ARG A 43 6.63 -5.68 2.58
C ARG A 43 8.15 -5.73 2.51
N ASP A 44 8.72 -5.45 1.35
CA ASP A 44 10.19 -5.48 1.16
C ASP A 44 10.89 -4.30 1.87
N LEU A 45 10.15 -3.25 2.25
CA LEU A 45 10.63 -2.11 3.01
C LEU A 45 10.43 -2.25 4.52
N ALA A 46 9.35 -2.91 4.95
CA ALA A 46 8.97 -3.00 6.35
C ALA A 46 9.78 -4.05 7.11
N ALA A 47 10.17 -3.73 8.35
CA ALA A 47 10.77 -4.64 9.30
C ALA A 47 9.73 -5.17 10.32
N PRO A 48 10.03 -6.27 11.02
CA PRO A 48 9.18 -6.73 12.13
C PRO A 48 8.98 -5.64 13.18
N GLY A 49 7.71 -5.31 13.45
CA GLY A 49 7.33 -4.23 14.36
C GLY A 49 6.89 -2.95 13.66
N ASP A 50 7.16 -2.79 12.37
CA ASP A 50 6.71 -1.64 11.59
C ASP A 50 5.20 -1.71 11.30
N THR A 51 4.59 -0.53 11.16
CA THR A 51 3.20 -0.39 10.73
C THR A 51 3.16 0.16 9.31
N VAL A 52 2.47 -0.56 8.41
CA VAL A 52 2.19 -0.10 7.04
C VAL A 52 0.80 0.53 7.00
N LEU A 53 0.72 1.82 6.67
CA LEU A 53 -0.53 2.57 6.54
C LEU A 53 -0.81 2.94 5.07
N LEU A 54 -2.00 2.59 4.58
CA LEU A 54 -2.51 3.12 3.32
C LEU A 54 -3.09 4.54 3.55
N ALA A 55 -2.32 5.58 3.21
CA ALA A 55 -2.70 6.99 3.39
C ALA A 55 -2.75 7.80 2.07
N PRO A 56 -3.74 7.55 1.19
CA PRO A 56 -3.89 8.31 -0.06
C PRO A 56 -4.46 9.71 0.18
N ALA A 57 -3.81 10.73 -0.39
CA ALA A 57 -4.18 12.15 -0.22
C ALA A 57 -5.42 12.61 -1.03
N GLY A 58 -6.07 11.75 -1.83
CA GLY A 58 -7.13 12.17 -2.76
C GLY A 58 -8.08 11.07 -3.29
N ALA A 59 -9.09 11.53 -4.04
CA ALA A 59 -10.20 10.74 -4.59
C ALA A 59 -9.70 9.60 -5.51
N SER A 60 -10.31 8.43 -5.39
CA SER A 60 -9.90 7.17 -6.05
C SER A 60 -10.47 6.93 -7.45
N PHE A 61 -11.22 7.89 -8.02
CA PHE A 61 -12.13 7.63 -9.14
C PHE A 61 -11.47 7.30 -10.48
N ASP A 62 -10.16 7.47 -10.62
CA ASP A 62 -9.41 7.16 -11.85
C ASP A 62 -8.93 5.69 -11.90
N GLN A 63 -8.77 5.02 -10.75
CA GLN A 63 -8.16 3.68 -10.65
C GLN A 63 -9.03 2.65 -9.89
N PHE A 64 -10.01 3.13 -9.12
CA PHE A 64 -10.92 2.30 -8.33
C PHE A 64 -12.35 2.83 -8.43
N SER A 65 -13.32 1.96 -8.17
CA SER A 65 -14.74 2.33 -8.17
C SER A 65 -15.11 3.28 -7.03
N GLY A 66 -14.26 3.35 -6.00
CA GLY A 66 -14.42 4.24 -4.85
C GLY A 66 -13.42 3.96 -3.75
N TYR A 67 -13.59 4.59 -2.59
CA TYR A 67 -12.69 4.41 -1.43
C TYR A 67 -12.72 2.97 -0.90
N ALA A 68 -13.92 2.37 -0.80
CA ALA A 68 -14.10 1.01 -0.28
C ALA A 68 -13.36 -0.03 -1.15
N ASP A 69 -13.58 0.03 -2.46
CA ASP A 69 -12.92 -0.85 -3.45
C ASP A 69 -11.38 -0.79 -3.34
N ARG A 70 -10.82 0.42 -3.14
CA ARG A 70 -9.39 0.60 -2.91
C ARG A 70 -8.91 -0.05 -1.60
N GLY A 71 -9.66 0.11 -0.53
CA GLY A 71 -9.37 -0.52 0.76
C GLY A 71 -9.47 -2.05 0.70
N ASP A 72 -10.48 -2.57 0.00
CA ASP A 72 -10.68 -3.99 -0.19
C ASP A 72 -9.55 -4.62 -1.01
N ALA A 73 -9.11 -3.94 -2.09
CA ALA A 73 -7.97 -4.36 -2.89
C ALA A 73 -6.67 -4.40 -2.07
N PHE A 74 -6.42 -3.39 -1.23
CA PHE A 74 -5.28 -3.37 -0.33
C PHE A 74 -5.33 -4.53 0.67
N ALA A 75 -6.47 -4.72 1.34
CA ALA A 75 -6.62 -5.77 2.33
C ALA A 75 -6.48 -7.17 1.70
N ALA A 76 -6.97 -7.36 0.47
CA ALA A 76 -6.77 -8.59 -0.29
C ALA A 76 -5.30 -8.84 -0.61
N ALA A 77 -4.57 -7.83 -1.08
CA ALA A 77 -3.14 -7.93 -1.36
C ALA A 77 -2.31 -8.23 -0.10
N VAL A 78 -2.62 -7.58 1.04
CA VAL A 78 -1.95 -7.86 2.33
C VAL A 78 -2.16 -9.32 2.74
N ARG A 79 -3.39 -9.85 2.65
CA ARG A 79 -3.66 -11.25 2.98
C ARG A 79 -2.91 -12.23 2.06
N ALA A 80 -2.70 -11.87 0.79
CA ALA A 80 -2.00 -12.72 -0.16
C ALA A 80 -0.49 -12.84 0.12
N VAL A 81 0.13 -11.84 0.77
CA VAL A 81 1.57 -11.85 1.09
C VAL A 81 1.89 -12.24 2.54
N ALA A 82 0.88 -12.25 3.42
CA ALA A 82 1.03 -12.60 4.83
C ALA A 82 0.77 -14.09 5.14
N GLY A 83 0.28 -14.86 4.16
CA GLY A 83 0.19 -16.32 4.22
C GLY A 83 1.45 -16.97 3.69
#